data_AF-A0A1H1N202-F1
#
_entry.id   AF-A0A1H1N202-F1
#
_cell.length_a   1.000
_cell.length_b   1.000
_cell.length_c   1.000
_cell.angle_alpha   90.00
_cell.angle_beta   90.00
_cell.angle_gamma   90.00
#
_symmetry.space_group_name_H-M   'P 1'
#
loop_
_entity.id
_entity.type
_entity.pdbx_description
1 polymer ?
#
loop_
_entity_poly.entity_id
_entity_poly.type
_entity_poly.pdbx_seq_one_letter_code
_entity_poly.pdbx_strand_id
1 'polypeptide(L)'
;MAKRMPRVACVHCVGGTALLDGIVREGLPHDCAAIKAAHPEGIGVCSWGCLGGGSCEAACPFGAIHVDAERHVAQVDRKKCRGCGKCVAACPQHLISLAPAANVIQVRCSNQDRGPAARKACPNSCIGCGVCERVCPMGAVHVIDGRAVIDDEKCVACGMCATKCPRGAIHDANGIMAVR
;
A
#
# COMPACT_ATOMS: atom_id res chain seq x y z
N MET A 1 5.91 28.60 15.94
CA MET A 1 5.65 27.94 14.63
C MET A 1 5.67 26.43 14.84
N ALA A 2 4.57 25.73 14.55
CA ALA A 2 4.55 24.27 14.69
C ALA A 2 5.56 23.64 13.72
N LYS A 3 6.53 22.87 14.25
CA LYS A 3 7.55 22.19 13.46
C LYS A 3 6.85 21.19 12.55
N ARG A 4 6.87 21.41 11.22
CA ARG A 4 6.27 20.51 10.23
C ARG A 4 6.82 19.10 10.43
N MET A 5 5.94 18.16 10.80
CA MET A 5 6.34 16.78 11.06
C MET A 5 6.92 16.14 9.79
N PRO A 6 8.05 15.41 9.90
CA PRO A 6 8.62 14.70 8.77
C PRO A 6 7.60 13.70 8.23
N ARG A 7 7.53 13.56 6.90
CA ARG A 7 6.64 12.62 6.22
C ARG A 7 7.45 11.56 5.49
N VAL A 8 6.85 10.39 5.29
CA VAL A 8 7.45 9.25 4.60
C VAL A 8 6.44 8.67 3.60
N ALA A 9 6.94 8.18 2.47
CA ALA A 9 6.09 7.51 1.50
C ALA A 9 5.60 6.16 2.05
N CYS A 10 4.31 5.88 1.88
CA CYS A 10 3.69 4.61 2.23
C CYS A 10 3.07 3.99 0.99
N VAL A 11 3.44 2.74 0.69
CA VAL A 11 2.89 1.98 -0.43
C VAL A 11 1.74 1.12 0.08
N HIS A 12 0.54 1.34 -0.44
CA HIS A 12 -0.70 0.65 -0.11
C HIS A 12 -0.90 -0.61 -0.96
N CYS A 13 0.19 -1.34 -1.14
CA CYS A 13 0.19 -2.70 -1.66
C CYS A 13 1.31 -3.45 -0.94
N VAL A 14 0.98 -4.61 -0.41
CA VAL A 14 1.93 -5.61 0.14
C VAL A 14 1.66 -6.99 -0.46
N GLY A 15 0.91 -7.00 -1.56
CA GLY A 15 0.68 -8.17 -2.36
C GLY A 15 1.87 -8.45 -3.27
N GLY A 16 1.54 -8.83 -4.49
CA GLY A 16 2.38 -9.58 -5.43
C GLY A 16 1.50 -10.69 -5.99
N THR A 17 0.26 -10.33 -6.32
CA THR A 17 -0.76 -11.29 -6.74
C THR A 17 -0.35 -11.90 -8.06
N ALA A 18 -0.88 -13.10 -8.33
CA ALA A 18 -0.77 -13.69 -9.65
C ALA A 18 -1.20 -12.69 -10.73
N LEU A 19 -0.54 -12.78 -11.87
CA LEU A 19 -0.93 -12.08 -13.08
C LEU A 19 -2.20 -12.72 -13.65
N LEU A 20 -2.94 -11.96 -14.44
CA LEU A 20 -4.03 -12.51 -15.25
C LEU A 20 -3.45 -13.43 -16.33
N ASP A 21 -4.25 -14.39 -16.78
CA ASP A 21 -3.85 -15.33 -17.84
C ASP A 21 -3.42 -14.58 -19.11
N GLY A 22 -2.28 -15.00 -19.67
CA GLY A 22 -1.69 -14.38 -20.87
C GLY A 22 -0.83 -13.15 -20.60
N ILE A 23 -0.76 -12.65 -19.36
CA ILE A 23 0.17 -11.57 -19.01
C ILE A 23 1.51 -12.16 -18.55
N VAL A 24 2.59 -11.77 -19.22
CA VAL A 24 3.96 -12.20 -18.91
C VAL A 24 4.74 -11.00 -18.36
N ARG A 25 5.31 -11.13 -17.16
CA ARG A 25 5.95 -10.03 -16.43
C ARG A 25 7.10 -9.42 -17.21
N GLU A 26 7.94 -10.26 -17.79
CA GLU A 26 9.14 -9.91 -18.55
C GLU A 26 8.81 -9.15 -19.85
N GLY A 27 7.58 -9.29 -20.34
CA GLY A 27 7.09 -8.54 -21.51
C GLY A 27 6.50 -7.17 -21.18
N LEU A 28 6.37 -6.81 -19.89
CA LEU A 28 5.79 -5.52 -19.50
C LEU A 28 6.86 -4.42 -19.52
N PRO A 29 6.52 -3.20 -19.96
CA PRO A 29 7.45 -2.09 -19.95
C PRO A 29 7.81 -1.67 -18.52
N HIS A 30 9.03 -1.16 -18.33
CA HIS A 30 9.47 -0.50 -17.11
C HIS A 30 8.87 0.92 -16.99
N ASP A 31 7.56 1.02 -17.18
CA ASP A 31 6.78 2.22 -16.93
C ASP A 31 5.32 1.87 -16.62
N CYS A 32 4.85 2.27 -15.45
CA CYS A 32 3.50 2.00 -14.97
C CYS A 32 2.42 2.69 -15.81
N ALA A 33 2.69 3.85 -16.43
CA ALA A 33 1.70 4.54 -17.26
C ALA A 33 1.49 3.79 -18.58
N ALA A 34 2.56 3.32 -19.20
CA ALA A 34 2.52 2.45 -20.38
C ALA A 34 1.83 1.12 -20.07
N ILE A 35 2.14 0.47 -18.94
CA ILE A 35 1.41 -0.74 -18.50
C ILE A 35 -0.09 -0.45 -18.38
N LYS A 36 -0.46 0.64 -17.70
CA LYS A 36 -1.89 0.97 -17.48
C LYS A 36 -2.61 1.31 -18.79
N ALA A 37 -1.92 1.93 -19.75
CA ALA A 37 -2.47 2.21 -21.07
C ALA A 37 -2.71 0.93 -21.89
N ALA A 38 -1.78 -0.02 -21.83
CA ALA A 38 -1.90 -1.31 -22.50
C ALA A 38 -2.90 -2.27 -21.80
N HIS A 39 -3.03 -2.15 -20.48
CA HIS A 39 -3.89 -3.00 -19.64
C HIS A 39 -4.79 -2.15 -18.73
N PRO A 40 -5.86 -1.53 -19.26
CA PRO A 40 -6.74 -0.65 -18.49
C PRO A 40 -7.40 -1.32 -17.28
N GLU A 41 -7.76 -2.61 -17.42
CA GLU A 41 -8.37 -3.43 -16.37
C GLU A 41 -7.36 -3.93 -15.31
N GLY A 42 -6.07 -3.66 -15.52
CA GLY A 42 -4.97 -4.13 -14.68
C GLY A 42 -4.31 -5.41 -15.20
N ILE A 43 -3.16 -5.73 -14.61
CA ILE A 43 -2.32 -6.89 -14.99
C ILE A 43 -2.43 -8.06 -14.00
N GLY A 44 -2.83 -7.77 -12.76
CA GLY A 44 -2.91 -8.74 -11.68
C GLY A 44 -4.35 -9.21 -11.49
N VAL A 45 -4.52 -10.40 -10.91
CA VAL A 45 -5.83 -10.88 -10.46
C VAL A 45 -6.50 -9.87 -9.51
N CYS A 46 -5.71 -9.11 -8.74
CA CYS A 46 -6.18 -7.90 -8.08
C CYS A 46 -5.97 -6.68 -8.98
N SER A 47 -7.07 -6.09 -9.46
CA SER A 47 -7.07 -4.88 -10.31
C SER A 47 -6.50 -3.64 -9.61
N TRP A 48 -6.53 -3.61 -8.27
CA TRP A 48 -6.02 -2.54 -7.41
C TRP A 48 -4.52 -2.66 -7.10
N GLY A 49 -3.83 -3.65 -7.67
CA GLY A 49 -2.45 -4.01 -7.32
C GLY A 49 -1.40 -3.06 -7.90
N CYS A 50 -0.18 -3.15 -7.35
CA CYS A 50 0.99 -2.51 -7.97
C CYS A 50 1.25 -3.13 -9.34
N LEU A 51 1.56 -2.29 -10.34
CA LEU A 51 1.88 -2.76 -11.69
C LEU A 51 3.33 -3.26 -11.82
N GLY A 52 4.21 -2.90 -10.88
CA GLY A 52 5.62 -3.30 -10.89
C GLY A 52 6.50 -2.58 -11.92
N GLY A 53 5.97 -1.64 -12.70
CA GLY A 53 6.70 -0.95 -13.77
C GLY A 53 7.73 0.11 -13.32
N GLY A 54 7.97 0.32 -12.02
CA GLY A 54 9.09 1.15 -11.57
C GLY A 54 8.99 2.68 -11.76
N SER A 55 7.88 3.25 -12.26
CA SER A 55 7.79 4.73 -12.42
C SER A 55 8.02 5.51 -11.12
N CYS A 56 7.65 4.94 -9.96
CA CYS A 56 7.90 5.55 -8.66
C CYS A 56 9.39 5.54 -8.24
N GLU A 57 10.14 4.53 -8.68
CA GLU A 57 11.58 4.39 -8.48
C GLU A 57 12.33 5.40 -9.35
N ALA A 58 12.00 5.46 -10.64
CA ALA A 58 12.54 6.46 -11.55
C ALA A 58 12.27 7.92 -11.09
N ALA A 59 11.12 8.17 -10.47
CA ALA A 59 10.76 9.49 -9.96
C ALA A 59 11.51 9.88 -8.66
N CYS A 60 12.18 8.94 -7.98
CA CYS A 60 12.79 9.20 -6.67
C CYS A 60 14.26 9.64 -6.81
N PRO A 61 14.60 10.91 -6.55
CA PRO A 61 15.98 11.40 -6.68
C PRO A 61 16.91 10.92 -5.54
N PHE A 62 16.37 10.21 -4.55
CA PHE A 62 17.09 9.79 -3.35
C PHE A 62 17.30 8.27 -3.28
N GLY A 63 16.81 7.50 -4.28
CA GLY A 63 16.86 6.04 -4.24
C GLY A 63 16.15 5.45 -3.01
N ALA A 64 15.06 6.10 -2.56
CA ALA A 64 14.34 5.73 -1.35
C ALA A 64 13.17 4.78 -1.60
N ILE A 65 12.85 4.46 -2.85
CA ILE A 65 11.78 3.55 -3.23
C ILE A 65 12.26 2.72 -4.41
N HIS A 66 12.01 1.41 -4.37
CA HIS A 66 12.39 0.45 -5.42
C HIS A 66 11.28 -0.58 -5.62
N VAL A 67 11.18 -1.20 -6.79
CA VAL A 67 10.29 -2.34 -6.99
C VAL A 67 10.99 -3.63 -6.54
N ASP A 68 10.34 -4.37 -5.65
CA ASP A 68 10.83 -5.67 -5.19
C ASP A 68 10.92 -6.68 -6.35
N ALA A 69 12.05 -7.38 -6.46
CA ALA A 69 12.30 -8.30 -7.57
C ALA A 69 11.39 -9.55 -7.56
N GLU A 70 10.95 -10.00 -6.38
CA GLU A 70 10.15 -11.22 -6.25
C GLU A 70 8.65 -10.92 -6.27
N ARG A 71 8.22 -9.93 -5.49
CA ARG A 71 6.81 -9.55 -5.35
C ARG A 71 6.34 -8.57 -6.41
N HIS A 72 7.26 -7.88 -7.09
CA HIS A 72 6.97 -6.80 -8.03
C HIS A 72 6.11 -5.67 -7.44
N VAL A 73 6.28 -5.41 -6.15
CA VAL A 73 5.60 -4.33 -5.42
C VAL A 73 6.64 -3.33 -4.93
N ALA A 74 6.32 -2.04 -5.03
CA ALA A 74 7.20 -0.99 -4.57
C ALA A 74 7.42 -1.02 -3.04
N GLN A 75 8.68 -0.94 -2.62
CA GLN A 75 9.11 -0.87 -1.23
C GLN A 75 9.84 0.43 -0.96
N VAL A 76 9.64 1.00 0.24
CA VAL A 76 10.22 2.30 0.63
C VAL A 76 11.26 2.10 1.71
N ASP A 77 12.48 2.57 1.45
CA ASP A 77 13.49 2.80 2.47
C ASP A 77 13.15 4.08 3.24
N ARG A 78 12.59 3.90 4.45
CA ARG A 78 12.18 5.01 5.32
C ARG A 78 13.35 5.89 5.76
N LYS A 79 14.59 5.37 5.80
CA LYS A 79 15.77 6.14 6.23
C LYS A 79 16.22 7.11 5.14
N LYS A 80 16.06 6.73 3.87
CA LYS A 80 16.40 7.57 2.71
C LYS A 80 15.26 8.50 2.30
N CYS A 81 14.01 8.12 2.59
CA CYS A 81 12.84 8.87 2.14
C CYS A 81 12.80 10.28 2.74
N ARG A 82 12.71 11.29 1.87
CA ARG A 82 12.61 12.71 2.27
C ARG A 82 11.17 13.24 2.31
N GLY A 83 10.17 12.39 2.04
CA GLY A 83 8.77 12.79 2.06
C GLY A 83 8.36 13.81 0.99
N CYS A 84 9.09 13.86 -0.14
CA CYS A 84 8.86 14.88 -1.19
C CYS A 84 7.62 14.64 -2.06
N GLY A 85 7.06 13.43 -2.08
CA GLY A 85 5.83 13.11 -2.81
C GLY A 85 5.96 12.84 -4.31
N LYS A 86 7.16 12.88 -4.91
CA LYS A 86 7.33 12.59 -6.35
C LYS A 86 6.81 11.20 -6.75
N CYS A 87 7.04 10.18 -5.91
CA CYS A 87 6.49 8.84 -6.12
C CYS A 87 4.96 8.78 -6.05
N VAL A 88 4.33 9.64 -5.24
CA VAL A 88 2.86 9.76 -5.15
C VAL A 88 2.30 10.24 -6.48
N ALA A 89 2.88 11.30 -7.04
CA ALA A 89 2.47 11.85 -8.34
C ALA A 89 2.73 10.87 -9.49
N ALA A 90 3.82 10.10 -9.43
CA ALA A 90 4.22 9.17 -10.49
C ALA A 90 3.43 7.86 -10.51
N CYS A 91 2.63 7.54 -9.48
CA CYS A 91 1.92 6.26 -9.41
C CYS A 91 0.52 6.37 -10.07
N PRO A 92 0.29 5.80 -11.27
CA PRO A 92 -1.01 5.90 -11.94
C PRO A 92 -2.10 5.03 -11.29
N GLN A 93 -1.71 4.13 -10.37
CA GLN A 93 -2.64 3.34 -9.54
C GLN A 93 -2.98 4.04 -8.22
N HIS A 94 -2.38 5.21 -7.93
CA HIS A 94 -2.60 5.98 -6.69
C HIS A 94 -2.38 5.15 -5.41
N LEU A 95 -1.41 4.24 -5.44
CA LEU A 95 -1.10 3.34 -4.33
C LEU A 95 -0.14 3.93 -3.31
N ILE A 96 0.36 5.14 -3.53
CA ILE A 96 1.39 5.71 -2.67
C ILE A 96 0.82 6.97 -2.02
N SER A 97 0.95 7.08 -0.71
CA SER A 97 0.63 8.31 0.04
C SER A 97 1.83 8.77 0.85
N LEU A 98 1.72 9.96 1.45
CA LEU A 98 2.66 10.42 2.47
C LEU A 98 2.00 10.29 3.83
N ALA A 99 2.62 9.55 4.74
CA ALA A 99 2.19 9.47 6.14
C ALA A 99 3.19 10.25 7.02
N PRO A 100 2.80 10.71 8.22
CA PRO A 100 3.75 11.18 9.21
C PRO A 100 4.78 10.10 9.51
N ALA A 101 6.06 10.45 9.53
CA ALA A 101 7.14 9.49 9.78
C ALA A 101 7.06 8.87 11.18
N ALA A 102 6.47 9.61 12.14
CA ALA A 102 6.19 9.16 13.50
C ALA A 102 5.08 8.10 13.55
N ASN A 103 4.11 8.12 12.63
CA ASN A 103 3.14 7.04 12.54
C ASN A 103 3.76 5.87 11.78
N VAL A 104 4.11 4.83 12.53
CA VAL A 104 4.64 3.59 11.99
C VAL A 104 3.53 2.62 11.56
N ILE A 105 2.30 2.78 12.08
CA ILE A 105 1.18 1.90 11.76
C ILE A 105 0.42 2.44 10.56
N GLN A 106 0.41 1.69 9.47
CA GLN A 106 -0.15 2.12 8.19
C GLN A 106 -0.97 1.03 7.54
N VAL A 107 -2.05 1.42 6.86
CA VAL A 107 -2.79 0.51 5.97
C VAL A 107 -1.93 0.24 4.75
N ARG A 108 -1.79 -1.03 4.37
CA ARG A 108 -0.89 -1.48 3.29
C ARG A 108 -1.63 -2.10 2.11
N CYS A 109 -2.92 -1.80 1.98
CA CYS A 109 -3.77 -2.33 0.92
C CYS A 109 -4.76 -1.24 0.43
N SER A 110 -4.78 -1.02 -0.88
CA SER A 110 -5.72 -0.10 -1.54
C SER A 110 -6.96 -0.76 -2.12
N ASN A 111 -7.05 -2.10 -2.13
CA ASN A 111 -8.16 -2.85 -2.68
C ASN A 111 -9.51 -2.38 -2.12
N GLN A 112 -10.49 -2.15 -3.00
CA GLN A 112 -11.83 -1.69 -2.61
C GLN A 112 -12.88 -2.81 -2.66
N ASP A 113 -12.54 -3.96 -3.27
CA ASP A 113 -13.40 -5.15 -3.26
C ASP A 113 -13.62 -5.63 -1.81
N ARG A 114 -14.78 -6.23 -1.54
CA ARG A 114 -15.15 -6.68 -0.19
C ARG A 114 -15.21 -8.20 -0.08
N GLY A 115 -14.98 -8.71 1.13
CA GLY A 115 -15.29 -10.09 1.49
C GLY A 115 -14.68 -11.14 0.55
N PRO A 116 -15.50 -12.04 -0.05
CA PRO A 116 -15.01 -13.14 -0.88
C PRO A 116 -14.21 -12.71 -2.12
N ALA A 117 -14.64 -11.64 -2.81
CA ALA A 117 -13.98 -11.18 -4.04
C ALA A 117 -12.52 -10.77 -3.78
N ALA A 118 -12.32 -9.91 -2.76
CA ALA A 118 -11.00 -9.49 -2.31
C ALA A 118 -10.12 -10.66 -1.85
N ARG A 119 -10.71 -11.64 -1.15
CA ARG A 119 -9.98 -12.82 -0.66
C ARG A 119 -9.52 -13.73 -1.80
N LYS A 120 -10.37 -13.90 -2.83
CA LYS A 120 -10.04 -14.67 -4.03
C LYS A 120 -8.91 -14.01 -4.81
N ALA A 121 -8.92 -12.69 -4.92
CA ALA A 121 -7.93 -11.95 -5.69
C ALA A 121 -6.56 -11.83 -5.00
N CYS A 122 -6.52 -11.66 -3.68
CA CYS A 122 -5.27 -11.45 -2.97
C CYS A 122 -5.26 -12.01 -1.53
N PRO A 123 -4.26 -12.83 -1.16
CA PRO A 123 -4.12 -13.38 0.18
C PRO A 123 -3.78 -12.33 1.24
N ASN A 124 -3.41 -11.10 0.86
CA ASN A 124 -3.12 -9.98 1.75
C ASN A 124 -4.19 -8.87 1.68
N SER A 125 -5.27 -9.06 0.94
CA SER A 125 -6.26 -7.99 0.70
C SER A 125 -7.03 -7.62 1.95
N CYS A 126 -7.26 -6.32 2.16
CA CYS A 126 -8.31 -5.86 3.04
C CYS A 126 -9.67 -6.36 2.51
N ILE A 127 -10.51 -6.85 3.42
CA ILE A 127 -11.85 -7.38 3.08
C ILE A 127 -12.98 -6.51 3.64
N GLY A 128 -12.65 -5.34 4.20
CA GLY A 128 -13.63 -4.42 4.78
C GLY A 128 -14.33 -4.92 6.04
N CYS A 129 -13.73 -5.83 6.82
CA CYS A 129 -14.41 -6.50 7.95
C CYS A 129 -14.68 -5.64 9.19
N GLY A 130 -14.17 -4.41 9.27
CA GLY A 130 -14.40 -3.50 10.40
C GLY A 130 -13.73 -3.89 11.74
N VAL A 131 -12.96 -4.99 11.80
CA VAL A 131 -12.27 -5.38 13.04
C VAL A 131 -11.31 -4.28 13.52
N CYS A 132 -10.52 -3.71 12.62
CA CYS A 132 -9.55 -2.66 12.92
C CYS A 132 -10.19 -1.37 13.49
N GLU A 133 -11.39 -1.03 13.03
CA GLU A 133 -12.18 0.11 13.52
C GLU A 133 -12.69 -0.15 14.95
N ARG A 134 -13.29 -1.32 15.20
CA ARG A 134 -13.81 -1.70 16.52
C ARG A 134 -12.75 -1.80 17.61
N VAL A 135 -11.52 -2.18 17.27
CA VAL A 135 -10.42 -2.34 18.25
C VAL A 135 -9.61 -1.07 18.45
N CYS A 136 -9.86 0.01 17.70
CA CYS A 136 -9.09 1.23 17.83
C CYS A 136 -9.59 2.04 19.04
N PRO A 137 -8.78 2.21 20.12
CA PRO A 137 -9.22 2.96 21.29
C PRO A 137 -9.34 4.47 21.03
N MET A 138 -8.63 4.97 20.00
CA MET A 138 -8.61 6.39 19.65
C MET A 138 -9.71 6.78 18.65
N GLY A 139 -10.49 5.80 18.16
CA GLY A 139 -11.42 6.04 17.05
C GLY A 139 -10.72 6.58 15.80
N ALA A 140 -9.47 6.16 15.55
CA ALA A 140 -8.61 6.66 14.47
C ALA A 140 -8.67 5.79 13.21
N VAL A 141 -9.40 4.67 13.21
CA VAL A 141 -9.47 3.75 12.07
C VAL A 141 -10.90 3.65 11.60
N HIS A 142 -11.12 3.82 10.29
CA HIS A 142 -12.44 3.71 9.66
C HIS A 142 -12.38 2.78 8.44
N VAL A 143 -13.47 2.07 8.15
CA VAL A 143 -13.61 1.35 6.88
C VAL A 143 -14.43 2.18 5.90
N ILE A 144 -13.76 2.70 4.87
CA ILE A 144 -14.34 3.53 3.81
C ILE A 144 -14.11 2.83 2.48
N ASP A 145 -15.14 2.75 1.63
CA ASP A 145 -15.07 2.11 0.31
C ASP A 145 -14.47 0.70 0.33
N GLY A 146 -14.83 -0.09 1.36
CA GLY A 146 -14.39 -1.47 1.50
C GLY A 146 -12.98 -1.66 2.05
N ARG A 147 -12.25 -0.59 2.39
CA ARG A 147 -10.89 -0.67 2.94
C ARG A 147 -10.70 0.15 4.21
N ALA A 148 -9.72 -0.24 5.01
CA ALA A 148 -9.33 0.54 6.19
C ALA A 148 -8.64 1.85 5.79
N VAL A 149 -8.89 2.91 6.54
CA VAL A 149 -8.24 4.22 6.46
C VAL A 149 -7.89 4.64 7.89
N ILE A 150 -6.68 5.21 8.07
CA ILE A 150 -6.20 5.68 9.37
C ILE A 150 -6.19 7.21 9.36
N ASP A 151 -6.83 7.81 10.35
CA ASP A 151 -6.70 9.22 10.72
C ASP A 151 -5.39 9.40 11.48
N ASP A 152 -4.38 9.93 10.78
CA ASP A 152 -3.04 10.15 11.32
C ASP A 152 -3.00 11.21 12.44
N GLU A 153 -4.02 12.07 12.58
CA GLU A 153 -4.07 13.09 13.63
C GLU A 153 -4.51 12.50 14.98
N LYS A 154 -5.33 11.43 14.94
CA LYS A 154 -5.78 10.71 16.15
C LYS A 154 -4.94 9.48 16.46
N CYS A 155 -4.27 8.92 15.46
CA CYS A 155 -3.52 7.68 15.61
C CYS A 155 -2.30 7.86 16.53
N VAL A 156 -2.31 7.16 17.66
CA VAL A 156 -1.16 7.08 18.58
C VAL A 156 -0.22 5.91 18.28
N ALA A 157 -0.37 5.27 17.10
CA ALA A 157 0.45 4.15 16.64
C ALA A 157 0.52 2.94 17.60
N CYS A 158 -0.55 2.66 18.37
CA CYS A 158 -0.58 1.57 19.35
C CYS A 158 -0.54 0.15 18.76
N GLY A 159 -0.77 -0.02 17.45
CA GLY A 159 -0.66 -1.32 16.76
C GLY A 159 -1.83 -2.30 16.95
N MET A 160 -2.88 -1.97 17.71
CA MET A 160 -4.04 -2.88 17.88
C MET A 160 -4.73 -3.22 16.56
N CYS A 161 -4.90 -2.23 15.67
CA CYS A 161 -5.49 -2.46 14.35
C CYS A 161 -4.62 -3.38 13.47
N ALA A 162 -3.29 -3.30 13.58
CA ALA A 162 -2.36 -4.19 12.89
C ALA A 162 -2.49 -5.62 13.40
N THR A 163 -2.33 -5.80 14.73
CA THR A 163 -2.34 -7.11 15.39
C THR A 163 -3.66 -7.87 15.26
N LYS A 164 -4.79 -7.16 15.16
CA LYS A 164 -6.12 -7.78 15.02
C LYS A 164 -6.60 -7.89 13.58
N CYS A 165 -5.85 -7.39 12.59
CA CYS A 165 -6.27 -7.51 11.19
C CYS A 165 -6.12 -8.97 10.73
N PRO A 166 -7.22 -9.72 10.47
CA PRO A 166 -7.12 -11.13 10.06
C PRO A 166 -6.51 -11.31 8.66
N ARG A 167 -6.34 -10.20 7.94
CA ARG A 167 -5.75 -10.17 6.61
C ARG A 167 -4.30 -9.73 6.62
N GLY A 168 -3.79 -9.21 7.72
CA GLY A 168 -2.47 -8.56 7.75
C GLY A 168 -2.39 -7.43 6.73
N ALA A 169 -3.46 -6.64 6.56
CA ALA A 169 -3.52 -5.52 5.62
C ALA A 169 -3.07 -4.19 6.26
N ILE A 170 -2.74 -4.19 7.55
CA ILE A 170 -2.26 -3.04 8.32
C ILE A 170 -0.95 -3.47 8.99
N HIS A 171 0.15 -2.77 8.73
CA HIS A 171 1.49 -3.12 9.21
C HIS A 171 2.10 -1.99 10.02
N ASP A 172 3.13 -2.32 10.80
CA ASP A 172 4.08 -1.34 11.28
C ASP A 172 5.11 -0.97 10.20
N ALA A 173 5.99 -0.02 10.50
CA ALA A 173 7.01 0.48 9.60
C ALA A 173 8.09 -0.54 9.25
N ASN A 174 8.25 -1.58 10.08
CA ASN A 174 9.26 -2.61 9.96
C ASN A 174 8.71 -3.92 9.36
N GLY A 175 7.41 -3.96 9.04
CA GLY A 175 6.79 -4.97 8.19
C GLY A 175 6.10 -6.14 8.90
N ILE A 176 5.91 -6.13 10.23
CA ILE A 176 5.23 -7.25 10.91
C ILE A 176 4.46 -6.80 12.16
N MET A 177 3.13 -6.98 12.14
CA MET A 177 2.30 -7.21 13.35
C MET A 177 1.00 -7.94 12.97
N ALA A 178 1.07 -9.09 12.31
CA ALA A 178 -0.08 -10.00 12.27
C ALA A 178 0.44 -11.42 12.42
N VAL A 179 0.14 -12.05 13.56
CA VAL A 179 0.18 -13.50 13.68
C VAL A 179 -0.81 -14.05 12.67
N ARG A 180 -0.30 -14.67 11.61
CA ARG A 180 -1.07 -15.51 10.72
C ARG A 180 -0.99 -16.94 11.20
#